data_AF-A0A511JEN5-F1
#
_entry.id   AF-A0A511JEN5-F1
#
_cell.length_a   1.000
_cell.length_b   1.000
_cell.length_c   1.000
_cell.angle_alpha   90.00
_cell.angle_beta   90.00
_cell.angle_gamma   90.00
#
_symmetry.space_group_name_H-M   'P 1'
#
loop_
_entity.id
_entity.type
_entity.pdbx_description
1 polymer ?
#
loop_
_entity_poly.entity_id
_entity_poly.type
_entity_poly.pdbx_seq_one_letter_code
_entity_poly.pdbx_strand_id
1 'polypeptide(L)'
;MTLDSEPPATLADFLPQFREYLGMYVPRCTYLSVCAFVAGYRWGAKDDTLGDFSEWMSERVATRPELGWPWLVLCELYPADELPDPVAFTDEQDAQAIEVLFGLLFDYYGISESTH
;
A
#
# COMPACT_ATOMS: atom_id res chain seq x y z
N MET A 1 -23.98 6.55 21.18
CA MET A 1 -22.56 6.76 20.87
C MET A 1 -22.47 6.90 19.36
N THR A 2 -22.69 8.11 18.87
CA THR A 2 -22.58 8.42 17.44
C THR A 2 -21.09 8.49 17.12
N LEU A 3 -20.64 7.61 16.23
CA LEU A 3 -19.35 7.76 15.57
C LEU A 3 -19.53 8.91 14.57
N ASP A 4 -19.43 10.14 15.04
CA ASP A 4 -19.29 11.36 14.22
C ASP A 4 -17.87 11.43 13.66
N SER A 5 -17.42 10.37 13.00
CA SER A 5 -16.21 10.40 12.19
C SER A 5 -16.69 10.67 10.77
N GLU A 6 -16.56 11.91 10.31
CA GLU A 6 -16.65 12.19 8.88
C GLU A 6 -15.73 11.21 8.14
N PRO A 7 -16.17 10.63 7.01
CA PRO A 7 -15.32 9.74 6.24
C PRO A 7 -14.02 10.49 5.90
N PRO A 8 -12.84 9.83 6.00
CA PRO A 8 -11.58 10.47 5.70
C PRO A 8 -11.63 11.12 4.32
N ALA A 9 -11.20 12.37 4.23
CA ALA A 9 -11.33 13.18 3.02
C ALA A 9 -10.39 12.68 1.90
N THR A 10 -9.32 11.99 2.27
CA THR A 10 -8.29 11.47 1.36
C THR A 10 -7.78 10.09 1.78
N LEU A 11 -7.11 9.39 0.87
CA LEU A 11 -6.41 8.14 1.20
C LEU A 11 -5.35 8.38 2.29
N ALA A 12 -4.61 9.49 2.22
CA ALA A 12 -3.59 9.85 3.20
C ALA A 12 -4.13 9.90 4.63
N ASP A 13 -5.32 10.48 4.83
CA ASP A 13 -5.96 10.56 6.15
C ASP A 13 -6.40 9.18 6.66
N PHE A 14 -6.73 8.27 5.74
CA PHE A 14 -7.22 6.93 6.07
C PHE A 14 -6.11 5.92 6.37
N LEU A 15 -4.95 6.05 5.72
CA LEU A 15 -3.89 5.04 5.78
C LEU A 15 -3.42 4.67 7.21
N PRO A 16 -3.27 5.59 8.17
CA PRO A 16 -2.91 5.23 9.54
C PRO A 16 -3.92 4.29 10.20
N GLN A 17 -5.21 4.61 10.09
CA GLN A 17 -6.29 3.77 10.61
C GLN A 17 -6.36 2.43 9.87
N PHE A 18 -6.19 2.45 8.55
CA PHE A 18 -6.21 1.23 7.74
C PHE A 18 -5.11 0.26 8.15
N ARG A 19 -3.88 0.77 8.37
CA ARG A 19 -2.74 -0.03 8.84
C ARG A 19 -3.00 -0.65 10.20
N GLU A 20 -3.53 0.13 11.15
CA GLU A 20 -3.81 -0.34 12.51
C GLU A 20 -4.86 -1.45 12.54
N TYR A 21 -5.86 -1.37 11.65
CA TYR A 21 -7.02 -2.26 11.66
C TYR A 21 -7.20 -3.05 10.36
N LEU A 22 -6.11 -3.47 9.72
CA LEU A 22 -6.14 -4.20 8.43
C LEU A 22 -7.19 -5.32 8.38
N GLY A 23 -7.25 -6.15 9.43
CA GLY A 23 -8.19 -7.28 9.51
C GLY A 23 -9.68 -6.90 9.55
N MET A 24 -10.02 -5.63 9.77
CA MET A 24 -11.41 -5.15 9.65
C MET A 24 -11.79 -4.81 8.20
N TYR A 25 -10.81 -4.50 7.37
CA TYR A 25 -11.02 -3.96 6.02
C TYR A 25 -10.74 -4.98 4.92
N VAL A 26 -9.82 -5.91 5.15
CA VAL A 26 -9.50 -6.98 4.20
C VAL A 26 -9.85 -8.35 4.77
N PRO A 27 -10.41 -9.27 3.95
CA PRO A 27 -10.83 -10.60 4.42
C PRO A 27 -9.65 -11.48 4.84
N ARG A 28 -8.47 -11.26 4.24
CA ARG A 28 -7.20 -11.85 4.65
C ARG A 28 -6.12 -10.77 4.54
N CYS A 29 -5.23 -10.69 5.53
CA CYS A 29 -4.11 -9.76 5.54
C CYS A 29 -2.97 -10.25 4.62
N THR A 30 -3.27 -10.48 3.34
CA THR A 30 -2.25 -10.75 2.32
C THR A 30 -1.87 -9.46 1.60
N TYR A 31 -0.65 -9.40 1.12
CA TYR A 31 -0.11 -8.29 0.36
C TYR A 31 -1.02 -7.92 -0.82
N LEU A 32 -1.47 -8.91 -1.59
CA LEU A 32 -2.38 -8.68 -2.71
C LEU A 32 -3.74 -8.15 -2.26
N SER A 33 -4.27 -8.61 -1.13
CA SER A 33 -5.57 -8.16 -0.61
C SER A 33 -5.50 -6.69 -0.17
N VAL A 34 -4.40 -6.31 0.48
CA VAL A 34 -4.14 -4.90 0.86
C VAL A 34 -3.95 -4.05 -0.39
N CYS A 35 -3.19 -4.51 -1.39
CA CYS A 35 -3.03 -3.79 -2.65
C CYS A 35 -4.35 -3.59 -3.39
N ALA A 36 -5.19 -4.63 -3.44
CA ALA A 36 -6.51 -4.55 -4.05
C ALA A 36 -7.42 -3.55 -3.32
N PHE A 37 -7.36 -3.51 -1.99
CA PHE A 37 -8.10 -2.53 -1.20
C PHE A 37 -7.65 -1.09 -1.51
N VAL A 38 -6.33 -0.83 -1.48
CA VAL A 38 -5.75 0.48 -1.78
C VAL A 38 -6.12 0.93 -3.20
N ALA A 39 -5.98 0.04 -4.19
CA ALA A 39 -6.41 0.29 -5.56
C ALA A 39 -7.92 0.57 -5.65
N GLY A 40 -8.76 -0.18 -4.91
CA GLY A 40 -10.21 0.02 -4.86
C GLY A 40 -10.62 1.36 -4.24
N TYR A 41 -9.88 1.82 -3.23
CA TYR A 41 -10.11 3.12 -2.60
C TYR A 41 -10.01 4.27 -3.61
N ARG A 42 -9.03 4.24 -4.52
CA ARG A 42 -8.90 5.17 -5.66
C ARG A 42 -10.22 5.33 -6.43
N TRP A 43 -10.80 4.20 -6.84
CA TRP A 43 -12.00 4.16 -7.66
C TRP A 43 -13.22 4.70 -6.91
N GLY A 44 -13.31 4.43 -5.61
CA GLY A 44 -14.39 4.93 -4.75
C GLY A 44 -14.27 6.42 -4.43
N ALA A 45 -13.05 6.90 -4.16
CA ALA A 45 -12.77 8.28 -3.78
C ALA A 45 -12.67 9.26 -4.97
N LYS A 46 -12.59 8.75 -6.21
CA LYS A 46 -12.26 9.54 -7.41
C LYS A 46 -10.97 10.35 -7.25
N ASP A 47 -10.03 9.78 -6.52
CA ASP A 47 -8.73 10.35 -6.22
C ASP A 47 -7.70 9.72 -7.17
N ASP A 48 -6.91 10.53 -7.88
CA ASP A 48 -5.90 10.04 -8.83
C ASP A 48 -4.51 9.88 -8.22
N THR A 49 -4.37 10.11 -6.90
CA THR A 49 -3.08 10.06 -6.18
C THR A 49 -2.31 8.74 -6.31
N LEU A 50 -2.99 7.63 -6.63
CA LEU A 50 -2.34 6.34 -6.89
C LEU A 50 -1.63 6.27 -8.26
N GLY A 51 -2.05 7.09 -9.22
CA GLY A 51 -1.32 7.28 -10.49
C GLY A 51 0.02 7.95 -10.22
N ASP A 52 -0.02 9.07 -9.49
CA ASP A 52 1.17 9.83 -9.08
C ASP A 52 2.11 8.98 -8.20
N PHE A 53 1.56 8.16 -7.30
CA PHE A 53 2.36 7.20 -6.52
C PHE A 53 3.06 6.16 -7.41
N SER A 54 2.39 5.67 -8.45
CA SER A 54 2.99 4.71 -9.38
C SER A 54 4.13 5.34 -10.20
N GLU A 55 3.99 6.61 -10.57
CA GLU A 55 5.06 7.37 -11.25
C GLU A 55 6.24 7.57 -10.30
N TRP A 56 5.98 8.03 -9.06
CA TRP A 56 6.99 8.18 -8.02
C TRP A 56 7.77 6.88 -7.74
N MET A 57 7.08 5.74 -7.64
CA MET A 57 7.72 4.43 -7.49
C MET A 57 8.60 4.04 -8.69
N SER A 58 8.16 4.39 -9.91
CA SER A 58 8.89 4.08 -11.13
C SER A 58 10.21 4.83 -11.21
N GLU A 59 10.21 6.10 -10.82
CA GLU A 59 11.42 6.92 -10.70
C GLU A 59 12.37 6.39 -9.61
N ARG A 60 11.81 5.90 -8.49
CA ARG A 60 12.57 5.39 -7.35
C ARG A 60 13.31 4.09 -7.64
N VAL A 61 12.62 3.10 -8.21
CA VAL A 61 13.16 1.74 -8.39
C VAL A 61 14.01 1.64 -9.66
N ALA A 62 13.73 2.44 -10.69
CA ALA A 62 14.47 2.64 -11.94
C ALA A 62 14.78 1.38 -12.80
N THR A 63 14.52 0.17 -12.31
CA THR A 63 14.99 -1.09 -12.91
C THR A 63 13.93 -1.81 -13.73
N ARG A 64 12.63 -1.51 -13.56
CA ARG A 64 11.51 -2.09 -14.32
C ARG A 64 10.28 -1.15 -14.32
N PRO A 65 10.34 0.03 -14.95
CA PRO A 65 9.28 1.05 -14.87
C PRO A 65 7.95 0.63 -15.52
N GLU A 66 7.94 -0.45 -16.29
CA GLU A 66 6.71 -1.01 -16.89
C GLU A 66 5.88 -1.85 -15.91
N LEU A 67 6.42 -2.14 -14.72
CA LEU A 67 5.69 -2.82 -13.66
C LEU A 67 4.66 -1.88 -13.02
N GLY A 68 3.49 -2.44 -12.69
CA GLY A 68 2.53 -1.72 -11.86
C GLY A 68 3.07 -1.51 -10.44
N TRP A 69 2.60 -0.47 -9.75
CA TRP A 69 3.07 -0.10 -8.41
C TRP A 69 3.12 -1.26 -7.38
N PRO A 70 2.24 -2.28 -7.36
CA PRO A 70 2.40 -3.38 -6.40
C PRO A 70 3.70 -4.16 -6.63
N TRP A 71 4.07 -4.36 -7.89
CA TRP A 71 5.33 -5.05 -8.20
C TRP A 71 6.55 -4.16 -7.92
N LEU A 72 6.43 -2.84 -8.16
CA LEU A 72 7.49 -1.89 -7.80
C LEU A 72 7.75 -1.87 -6.29
N VAL A 73 6.72 -2.02 -5.46
CA VAL A 73 6.86 -2.16 -4.00
C VAL A 73 7.66 -3.42 -3.65
N LEU A 74 7.44 -4.54 -4.34
CA LEU A 74 8.20 -5.76 -4.11
C LEU A 74 9.68 -5.63 -4.55
N CYS A 75 10.00 -4.74 -5.48
CA CYS A 75 11.39 -4.46 -5.86
C CYS A 75 12.22 -3.81 -4.73
N GLU A 76 11.59 -3.28 -3.66
CA GLU A 76 12.30 -2.82 -2.46
C GLU A 76 12.77 -3.98 -1.58
N LEU A 77 12.19 -5.18 -1.76
CA LEU A 77 12.51 -6.39 -1.00
C LEU A 77 13.32 -7.41 -1.80
N TYR A 78 13.14 -7.43 -3.13
CA TYR A 78 13.69 -8.44 -4.01
C TYR A 78 14.32 -7.80 -5.25
N PRO A 79 15.35 -8.41 -5.85
CA PRO A 79 15.83 -8.02 -7.16
C PRO A 79 14.70 -8.05 -8.20
N ALA A 80 14.66 -7.08 -9.10
CA ALA A 80 13.55 -6.92 -10.04
C ALA A 80 13.43 -8.06 -11.07
N ASP A 81 14.48 -8.86 -11.24
CA ASP A 81 14.56 -10.07 -12.06
C ASP A 81 14.22 -11.36 -11.28
N GLU A 82 14.09 -11.29 -9.95
CA GLU A 82 13.83 -12.41 -9.05
C GLU A 82 12.57 -12.19 -8.18
N LEU A 83 11.58 -11.46 -8.71
CA LEU A 83 10.33 -11.20 -8.00
C LEU A 83 9.55 -12.51 -7.73
N PRO A 84 9.27 -12.86 -6.47
CA PRO A 84 8.45 -14.02 -6.13
C PRO A 84 6.98 -13.79 -6.48
N ASP A 85 6.21 -14.88 -6.65
CA ASP A 85 4.75 -14.81 -6.83
C ASP A 85 4.07 -14.52 -5.47
N PRO A 86 3.41 -13.35 -5.31
CA PRO A 86 2.75 -12.95 -4.07
C PRO A 86 1.52 -13.80 -3.73
N VAL A 87 1.01 -14.63 -4.65
CA VAL A 87 -0.02 -15.62 -4.34
C VAL A 87 0.54 -16.75 -3.45
N ALA A 88 1.85 -17.00 -3.52
CA ALA A 88 2.54 -18.07 -2.80
C ALA A 88 3.27 -17.58 -1.54
N PHE A 89 3.05 -16.34 -1.11
CA PHE A 89 3.70 -15.80 0.09
C PHE A 89 3.31 -16.59 1.35
N THR A 90 4.29 -16.77 2.24
CA THR A 90 4.02 -17.11 3.63
C THR A 90 3.45 -15.89 4.36
N ASP A 91 2.83 -16.12 5.52
CA ASP A 91 2.25 -15.02 6.31
C ASP A 91 3.34 -14.00 6.73
N GLU A 92 4.60 -14.43 6.93
CA GLU A 92 5.73 -13.53 7.20
C GLU A 92 6.13 -12.69 5.99
N GLN A 93 6.13 -13.27 4.78
CA GLN A 93 6.42 -12.53 3.55
C GLN A 93 5.32 -11.51 3.25
N ASP A 94 4.06 -11.88 3.48
CA ASP A 94 2.93 -10.96 3.40
C ASP A 94 3.09 -9.80 4.39
N ALA A 95 3.39 -10.08 5.66
CA ALA A 95 3.59 -9.06 6.68
C ALA A 95 4.72 -8.08 6.30
N GLN A 96 5.86 -8.60 5.84
CA GLN A 96 7.00 -7.79 5.42
C GLN A 96 6.66 -6.91 4.20
N ALA A 97 5.99 -7.47 3.19
CA ALA A 97 5.59 -6.72 2.00
C ALA A 97 4.54 -5.64 2.32
N ILE A 98 3.61 -5.92 3.24
CA ILE A 98 2.64 -4.95 3.74
C ILE A 98 3.34 -3.82 4.52
N GLU A 99 4.32 -4.13 5.36
CA GLU A 99 5.09 -3.13 6.10
C GLU A 99 5.81 -2.17 5.14
N VAL A 100 6.49 -2.72 4.11
CA VAL A 100 7.13 -1.91 3.06
C VAL A 100 6.11 -1.07 2.29
N LEU A 101 4.96 -1.63 1.93
CA LEU A 101 3.89 -0.88 1.27
C LEU A 101 3.47 0.35 2.08
N PHE A 102 3.18 0.18 3.38
CA PHE A 102 2.79 1.31 4.22
C PHE A 102 3.93 2.30 4.42
N GLY A 103 5.18 1.83 4.57
CA GLY A 103 6.35 2.70 4.64
C GLY A 103 6.47 3.60 3.40
N LEU A 104 6.31 3.03 2.21
CA LEU A 104 6.37 3.78 0.95
C LEU A 104 5.19 4.75 0.79
N LEU A 105 3.99 4.32 1.16
CA LEU A 105 2.82 5.21 1.12
C LEU A 105 2.97 6.36 2.11
N PHE A 106 3.49 6.11 3.31
CA PHE A 106 3.75 7.15 4.30
C PHE A 106 4.85 8.12 3.85
N ASP A 107 5.94 7.61 3.27
CA ASP A 107 7.00 8.43 2.66
C ASP A 107 6.41 9.33 1.55
N TYR A 108 5.64 8.74 0.64
CA TYR A 108 5.00 9.45 -0.46
C TYR A 108 4.04 10.56 0.02
N TYR A 109 3.19 10.27 1.00
CA TYR A 109 2.23 11.24 1.55
C TYR A 109 2.83 12.16 2.63
N GLY A 110 4.11 12.00 2.99
CA GLY A 110 4.75 12.77 4.06
C GLY A 110 4.16 12.53 5.46
N ILE A 111 3.61 11.34 5.71
CA ILE A 111 3.00 10.96 6.98
C ILE A 111 4.10 10.53 7.95
N SER A 112 4.25 11.26 9.06
CA SER A 112 5.17 10.86 10.13
C SER A 112 4.56 9.74 10.95
N GLU A 113 5.24 8.59 11.03
CA GLU A 113 4.87 7.51 11.96
C GLU A 113 4.92 8.05 13.40
N SER A 114 3.76 8.27 14.00
CA SER A 114 3.69 8.54 15.44
C SER A 114 3.98 7.23 16.16
N THR A 115 5.21 7.07 16.63
CA THR A 115 5.62 5.96 17.48
C THR A 115 4.75 5.97 18.75
N HIS A 116 3.87 5.00 18.90
CA HIS A 116 3.16 4.72 20.15
C HIS A 116 3.75 3.48 20.81
#